data_AF-A0A7Y9ZCF0-F1
#
_entry.id   AF-A0A7Y9ZCF0-F1
#
_cell.length_a   1.000
_cell.length_b   1.000
_cell.length_c   1.000
_cell.angle_alpha   90.00
_cell.angle_beta   90.00
_cell.angle_gamma   90.00
#
_symmetry.space_group_name_H-M   'P 1'
#
loop_
_entity.id
_entity.type
_entity.pdbx_description
1 polymer ?
#
loop_
_entity_poly.entity_id
_entity_poly.type
_entity_poly.pdbx_seq_one_letter_code
_entity_poly.pdbx_strand_id
1 'polypeptide(L)'
;MARTNDETEARRIARARRAKMQAARVQRDERIDDGVAKAVLSAKEVERAKIELSQAETVFAAAIAEHEQRLGRIVAAFKGEKLDANSIAELLELTPREVRRLGKLADKPTHHPDDAAAPKPPPTEEQNGHGDA
;
A
#
# COMPACT_ATOMS: atom_id res chain seq x y z
N MET A 1 -41.15 58.28 32.25
CA MET A 1 -39.90 57.55 32.53
C MET A 1 -39.91 56.07 32.07
N ALA A 2 -41.01 55.52 31.52
CA ALA A 2 -41.08 54.09 31.16
C ALA A 2 -40.37 53.68 29.84
N ARG A 3 -40.31 54.57 28.84
CA ARG A 3 -39.78 54.25 27.49
C ARG A 3 -38.30 53.86 27.46
N THR A 4 -37.49 54.37 28.40
CA THR A 4 -36.06 54.09 28.45
C THR A 4 -35.76 52.68 28.94
N ASN A 5 -36.61 52.10 29.79
CA ASN A 5 -36.40 50.78 30.38
C ASN A 5 -36.65 49.66 29.36
N ASP A 6 -37.72 49.80 28.57
CA ASP A 6 -38.08 48.85 27.50
C ASP A 6 -37.04 48.82 26.37
N GLU A 7 -36.46 49.98 26.02
CA GLU A 7 -35.39 50.06 25.03
C GLU A 7 -34.10 49.37 25.50
N THR A 8 -33.75 49.50 26.79
CA THR A 8 -32.61 48.76 27.36
C THR A 8 -32.84 47.26 27.41
N GLU A 9 -34.05 46.82 27.75
CA GLU A 9 -34.43 45.40 27.78
C GLU A 9 -34.37 44.79 26.36
N ALA A 10 -34.92 45.49 25.36
CA ALA A 10 -34.87 45.07 23.97
C ALA A 10 -33.44 44.94 23.44
N ARG A 11 -32.54 45.88 23.79
CA ARG A 11 -31.12 45.83 23.45
C ARG A 11 -30.40 44.65 24.13
N ARG A 12 -30.76 44.34 25.37
CA ARG A 12 -30.20 43.19 26.11
C ARG A 12 -30.60 41.86 25.45
N ILE A 13 -31.87 41.72 25.09
CA ILE A 13 -32.39 40.54 24.39
C ILE A 13 -31.74 40.40 23.01
N ALA A 14 -31.59 41.50 22.26
CA ALA A 14 -30.92 41.48 20.96
C ALA A 14 -29.45 41.06 21.05
N ARG A 15 -28.71 41.53 22.06
CA ARG A 15 -27.31 41.11 22.33
C ARG A 15 -27.23 39.64 22.71
N ALA A 16 -28.11 39.16 23.59
CA ALA A 16 -28.16 37.76 23.98
C ALA A 16 -28.46 36.83 22.78
N ARG A 17 -29.39 37.25 21.90
CA ARG A 17 -29.70 36.52 20.67
C ARG A 17 -28.51 36.49 19.71
N ARG A 18 -27.80 37.62 19.55
CA ARG A 18 -26.59 37.70 18.71
C ARG A 18 -25.47 36.81 19.25
N ALA A 19 -25.23 36.83 20.56
CA ALA A 19 -24.25 35.97 21.21
C ALA A 19 -24.58 34.47 21.04
N LYS A 20 -25.86 34.10 21.22
CA LYS A 20 -26.32 32.72 21.01
C LYS A 20 -26.13 32.25 19.56
N MET A 21 -26.42 33.12 18.58
CA MET A 21 -26.18 32.80 17.16
C MET A 21 -24.69 32.69 16.84
N GLN A 22 -23.84 33.50 17.46
CA GLN A 22 -22.39 33.41 17.27
C GLN A 22 -21.82 32.13 17.87
N ALA A 23 -22.24 31.76 19.09
CA ALA A 23 -21.83 30.50 19.72
C ALA A 23 -22.27 29.28 18.89
N ALA A 24 -23.49 29.29 18.34
CA ALA A 24 -23.97 28.23 17.46
C ALA A 24 -23.17 28.12 16.14
N ARG A 25 -22.65 29.23 15.63
CA ARG A 25 -21.77 29.23 14.44
C ARG A 25 -20.41 28.62 14.76
N VAL A 26 -19.76 29.07 15.83
CA VAL A 26 -18.45 28.54 16.26
C VAL A 26 -18.54 27.03 16.51
N GLN A 27 -19.55 26.58 17.26
CA GLN A 27 -19.75 25.16 17.53
C GLN A 27 -20.00 24.34 16.24
N ARG A 28 -20.63 24.93 15.23
CA ARG A 28 -20.85 24.27 13.95
C ARG A 28 -19.53 24.16 13.17
N ASP A 29 -18.73 25.22 13.16
CA ASP A 29 -17.45 25.25 12.44
C ASP A 29 -16.47 24.25 13.08
N GLU A 30 -16.37 24.20 14.42
CA GLU A 30 -15.58 23.21 15.15
C GLU A 30 -15.99 21.77 14.83
N ARG A 31 -17.29 21.49 14.74
CA ARG A 31 -17.79 20.15 14.35
C ARG A 31 -17.45 19.80 12.91
N ILE A 32 -17.42 20.79 12.01
CA ILE A 32 -17.01 20.58 10.61
C ILE A 32 -15.52 20.25 10.58
N ASP A 33 -14.70 21.02 11.27
CA ASP A 33 -13.25 20.79 11.34
C ASP A 33 -12.90 19.43 11.94
N ASP A 34 -13.58 19.03 13.03
CA ASP A 34 -13.45 17.69 13.62
C ASP A 34 -13.87 16.58 12.64
N GLY A 35 -14.95 16.81 11.89
CA GLY A 35 -15.42 15.88 10.86
C GLY A 35 -14.41 15.71 9.73
N VAL A 36 -13.81 16.81 9.26
CA VAL A 36 -12.76 16.82 8.25
C VAL A 36 -11.51 16.11 8.76
N ALA A 37 -11.08 16.38 9.99
CA ALA A 37 -9.91 15.73 10.59
C ALA A 37 -10.09 14.21 10.67
N LYS A 38 -11.26 13.73 11.10
CA LYS A 38 -11.58 12.29 11.16
C LYS A 38 -11.59 11.64 9.77
N ALA A 39 -12.16 12.32 8.77
CA ALA A 39 -12.17 11.81 7.40
C ALA A 39 -10.76 11.70 6.81
N VAL A 40 -9.88 12.68 7.08
CA VAL A 40 -8.48 12.64 6.65
C VAL A 40 -7.69 11.52 7.32
N LEU A 41 -7.90 11.29 8.62
CA LEU A 41 -7.28 10.17 9.33
C LEU A 41 -7.71 8.82 8.72
N SER A 42 -9.01 8.64 8.48
CA SER A 42 -9.55 7.42 7.85
C SER A 42 -8.99 7.21 6.43
N ALA A 43 -8.86 8.27 5.63
CA ALA A 43 -8.26 8.16 4.30
C ALA A 43 -6.79 7.72 4.35
N LYS A 44 -6.01 8.22 5.33
CA LYS A 44 -4.62 7.79 5.54
C LYS A 44 -4.50 6.33 5.97
N GLU A 45 -5.43 5.85 6.80
CA GLU A 45 -5.49 4.44 7.21
C GLU A 45 -5.78 3.52 6.02
N VAL A 46 -6.71 3.92 5.14
CA VAL A 46 -7.00 3.18 3.90
C VAL A 46 -5.78 3.14 2.97
N GLU A 47 -5.05 4.25 2.83
CA GLU A 47 -3.84 4.29 2.00
C GLU A 47 -2.75 3.36 2.54
N ARG A 48 -2.55 3.33 3.86
CA ARG A 48 -1.62 2.38 4.49
C ARG A 48 -2.02 0.92 4.25
N ALA A 49 -3.30 0.60 4.42
CA ALA A 49 -3.78 -0.76 4.18
C ALA A 49 -3.58 -1.21 2.72
N LYS A 50 -3.71 -0.30 1.75
CA LYS A 50 -3.40 -0.59 0.34
C LYS A 50 -1.91 -0.88 0.12
N ILE A 51 -1.03 -0.10 0.74
CA ILE A 51 0.41 -0.31 0.66
C ILE A 51 0.79 -1.67 1.27
N GLU A 52 0.25 -1.99 2.45
CA GLU A 52 0.46 -3.28 3.12
C GLU A 52 -0.06 -4.45 2.27
N LEU A 53 -1.24 -4.31 1.66
CA LEU A 53 -1.79 -5.31 0.73
C LEU A 53 -0.88 -5.51 -0.48
N SER A 54 -0.41 -4.44 -1.10
CA SER A 54 0.50 -4.52 -2.26
C SER A 54 1.85 -5.17 -1.90
N GLN A 55 2.37 -4.91 -0.71
CA GLN A 55 3.56 -5.58 -0.19
C GLN A 55 3.30 -7.08 0.04
N ALA A 56 2.17 -7.43 0.66
CA ALA A 56 1.78 -8.81 0.87
C ALA A 56 1.63 -9.57 -0.46
N GLU A 57 0.97 -8.97 -1.46
CA GLU A 57 0.84 -9.54 -2.81
C GLU A 57 2.21 -9.83 -3.44
N THR A 58 3.17 -8.93 -3.28
CA THR A 58 4.55 -9.12 -3.77
C THR A 58 5.22 -10.30 -3.08
N VAL A 59 5.09 -10.42 -1.76
CA VAL A 59 5.64 -11.54 -0.98
C VAL A 59 4.97 -12.86 -1.37
N PHE A 60 3.64 -12.87 -1.54
CA PHE A 60 2.92 -14.06 -1.98
C PHE A 60 3.33 -14.48 -3.40
N ALA A 61 3.51 -13.54 -4.32
CA ALA A 61 4.00 -13.84 -5.66
C ALA A 61 5.41 -14.46 -5.64
N ALA A 62 6.31 -13.94 -4.80
CA ALA A 62 7.65 -14.50 -4.62
C ALA A 62 7.60 -15.92 -4.05
N ALA A 63 6.77 -16.15 -3.02
CA ALA A 63 6.60 -17.48 -2.41
C ALA A 63 6.00 -18.50 -3.41
N ILE A 64 5.03 -18.09 -4.23
CA ILE A 64 4.47 -18.93 -5.30
C ILE A 64 5.56 -19.27 -6.32
N ALA A 65 6.36 -18.30 -6.76
CA ALA A 65 7.43 -18.54 -7.72
C ALA A 65 8.49 -19.50 -7.18
N GLU A 66 8.88 -19.36 -5.91
CA GLU A 66 9.82 -20.29 -5.25
C GLU A 66 9.24 -21.71 -5.16
N HIS A 67 7.97 -21.82 -4.77
CA HIS A 67 7.28 -23.10 -4.70
C HIS A 67 7.21 -23.78 -6.09
N GLU A 68 6.84 -23.04 -7.13
CA GLU A 68 6.83 -23.55 -8.51
C GLU A 68 8.23 -23.97 -8.99
N GLN A 69 9.28 -23.23 -8.65
CA GLN A 69 10.66 -23.63 -8.97
C GLN A 69 11.07 -24.92 -8.25
N ARG A 70 10.70 -25.07 -6.97
CA ARG A 70 10.94 -26.31 -6.22
C ARG A 70 10.23 -27.50 -6.86
N LEU A 71 8.96 -27.35 -7.22
CA LEU A 71 8.22 -28.38 -7.95
C LEU A 71 8.83 -28.68 -9.32
N GLY A 72 9.30 -27.65 -10.03
CA GLY A 72 10.05 -27.82 -11.29
C GLY A 72 11.29 -28.70 -11.12
N ARG A 73 12.09 -28.47 -10.08
CA ARG A 73 13.26 -29.30 -9.77
C ARG A 73 12.91 -30.76 -9.47
N ILE A 74 11.82 -31.00 -8.74
CA ILE A 74 11.31 -32.35 -8.46
C ILE A 74 10.88 -33.04 -9.76
N VAL A 75 10.13 -32.34 -10.61
CA VAL A 75 9.73 -32.85 -11.93
C VAL A 75 10.94 -33.18 -12.80
N ALA A 76 11.98 -32.34 -12.78
CA ALA A 76 13.22 -32.59 -13.52
C ALA A 76 13.97 -33.84 -13.01
N ALA A 77 14.02 -34.05 -11.70
CA ALA A 77 14.61 -35.25 -11.10
C ALA A 77 13.87 -36.53 -11.55
N PHE A 78 12.53 -36.55 -11.49
CA PHE A 78 11.74 -37.70 -11.95
C PHE A 78 11.91 -37.98 -13.46
N LYS A 79 12.04 -36.93 -14.28
CA LYS A 79 12.38 -37.11 -15.71
C LYS A 79 13.77 -37.73 -15.89
N GLY A 80 14.74 -37.39 -15.05
CA GLY A 80 16.07 -38.02 -15.03
C GLY A 80 16.00 -39.52 -14.72
N GLU A 81 15.04 -39.93 -13.89
CA GLU A 81 14.71 -41.33 -13.60
C GLU A 81 13.84 -42.00 -14.68
N LYS A 82 13.60 -41.30 -15.80
CA LYS A 82 12.79 -41.76 -16.95
C LYS A 82 11.30 -41.99 -16.64
N LEU A 83 10.76 -41.37 -15.59
CA LEU A 83 9.32 -41.36 -15.38
C LEU A 83 8.63 -40.49 -16.44
N ASP A 84 7.51 -40.96 -16.98
CA ASP A 84 6.70 -40.18 -17.90
C ASP A 84 5.87 -39.11 -17.18
N ALA A 85 5.35 -38.15 -17.95
CA ALA A 85 4.63 -37.02 -17.40
C ALA A 85 3.28 -37.39 -16.73
N ASN A 86 2.66 -38.53 -17.07
CA ASN A 86 1.42 -38.99 -16.46
C ASN A 86 1.72 -39.64 -15.10
N SER A 87 2.78 -40.45 -15.02
CA SER A 87 3.25 -41.06 -13.77
C SER A 87 3.67 -39.98 -12.75
N ILE A 88 4.39 -38.94 -13.21
CA ILE A 88 4.76 -37.80 -12.36
C ILE A 88 3.53 -36.99 -11.93
N ALA A 89 2.56 -36.82 -12.83
CA ALA A 89 1.31 -36.12 -12.54
C ALA A 89 0.52 -36.83 -11.44
N GLU A 90 0.44 -38.16 -11.50
CA GLU A 90 -0.21 -38.97 -10.47
C GLU A 90 0.52 -38.86 -9.11
N LEU A 91 1.85 -39.00 -9.08
CA LEU A 91 2.65 -38.94 -7.85
C LEU A 91 2.61 -37.57 -7.16
N LEU A 92 2.49 -36.50 -7.94
CA LEU A 92 2.50 -35.12 -7.43
C LEU A 92 1.10 -34.51 -7.30
N GLU A 93 0.04 -35.27 -7.60
CA GLU A 93 -1.34 -34.79 -7.67
C GLU A 93 -1.50 -33.54 -8.56
N LEU A 94 -0.79 -33.55 -9.70
CA LEU A 94 -0.79 -32.50 -10.69
C LEU A 94 -1.45 -32.98 -11.98
N THR A 95 -1.77 -32.04 -12.86
CA THR A 95 -2.12 -32.37 -14.24
C THR A 95 -0.86 -32.62 -15.08
N PRO A 96 -0.92 -33.48 -16.13
CA PRO A 96 0.19 -33.64 -17.07
C PRO A 96 0.62 -32.32 -17.75
N ARG A 97 -0.31 -31.35 -17.84
CA ARG A 97 -0.04 -30.01 -18.36
C ARG A 97 0.84 -29.21 -17.39
N GLU A 98 0.58 -29.27 -16.10
CA GLU A 98 1.39 -28.61 -15.06
C GLU A 98 2.78 -29.23 -14.97
N VAL A 99 2.90 -30.56 -15.02
CA VAL A 99 4.19 -31.25 -15.08
C VAL A 99 5.04 -30.77 -16.27
N ARG A 100 4.41 -30.61 -17.45
CA ARG A 100 5.11 -30.05 -18.63
C ARG A 100 5.51 -28.58 -18.43
N ARG A 101 4.68 -27.76 -17.78
CA ARG A 101 5.00 -26.35 -17.48
C ARG A 101 6.16 -26.25 -16.49
N LEU A 102 6.09 -26.99 -15.38
CA LEU A 102 7.09 -27.02 -14.31
C LEU A 102 8.42 -27.56 -14.79
N GLY A 103 8.40 -28.60 -15.65
CA GLY A 103 9.61 -29.12 -16.26
C GLY A 103 10.35 -28.10 -17.13
N LYS A 104 9.66 -27.15 -17.76
CA LYS A 104 10.29 -26.03 -18.50
C LYS A 104 10.78 -24.91 -17.57
N LEU A 105 10.23 -24.83 -16.37
CA LEU A 105 10.64 -23.85 -15.35
C LEU A 105 11.98 -24.24 -14.74
N ALA A 106 12.23 -25.54 -14.56
CA ALA A 106 13.50 -26.05 -14.03
C ALA A 106 14.72 -25.69 -14.90
N ASP A 107 14.52 -25.55 -16.21
CA ASP A 107 15.57 -25.21 -17.18
C ASP A 107 15.88 -23.71 -17.23
N LYS A 108 15.09 -22.86 -16.54
CA LYS A 108 15.33 -21.42 -16.51
C LYS A 108 16.26 -21.06 -15.34
N PRO A 109 17.32 -20.26 -15.57
CA PRO A 109 18.15 -19.75 -14.49
C PRO A 109 17.27 -18.93 -13.53
N THR A 110 17.43 -19.18 -12.23
CA THR A 110 16.76 -18.46 -11.16
C THR A 110 17.25 -17.02 -11.16
N HIS A 111 16.44 -16.08 -11.66
CA HIS A 111 16.65 -14.67 -11.34
C HIS A 111 16.26 -14.48 -9.88
N HIS A 112 17.25 -14.26 -9.01
CA HIS A 112 16.96 -13.81 -7.66
C HIS A 112 16.34 -12.41 -7.75
N PRO A 113 15.31 -12.09 -6.96
CA PRO A 113 14.75 -10.74 -6.92
C PRO A 113 15.77 -9.68 -6.45
N ASP A 114 16.89 -10.08 -5.85
CA ASP A 114 18.02 -9.20 -5.50
C ASP A 114 18.87 -8.74 -6.71
N ASP A 115 18.69 -9.34 -7.90
CA ASP A 115 19.32 -8.86 -9.15
C ASP A 115 18.57 -7.68 -9.77
N ALA A 116 17.45 -7.24 -9.18
CA ALA A 116 16.79 -6.00 -9.53
C ALA A 116 17.64 -4.81 -9.07
N ALA A 117 18.70 -4.53 -9.83
CA ALA A 117 19.53 -3.34 -9.86
C ALA A 117 19.39 -2.46 -8.62
N ALA A 118 20.33 -2.61 -7.67
CA ALA A 118 20.59 -1.58 -6.67
C ALA A 118 20.56 -0.20 -7.36
N PRO A 119 19.74 0.76 -6.88
CA PRO A 119 19.65 2.07 -7.51
C PRO A 119 21.06 2.64 -7.60
N LYS A 120 21.49 2.97 -8.83
CA LYS A 120 22.81 3.56 -9.05
C LYS A 120 22.96 4.76 -8.10
N PRO A 121 24.06 4.85 -7.34
CA PRO A 121 24.28 6.02 -6.50
C PRO A 121 24.27 7.27 -7.41
N PRO A 122 23.71 8.39 -6.93
CA PRO A 122 23.72 9.62 -7.69
C PRO A 122 25.17 9.99 -8.05
N PRO A 123 25.41 10.58 -9.23
CA PRO A 123 26.76 10.96 -9.62
C PRO A 123 27.30 11.94 -8.59
N THR A 124 28.42 11.57 -7.97
CA THR A 124 29.19 12.47 -7.11
C THR A 124 29.65 13.62 -8.00
N GLU A 125 29.18 14.85 -7.72
CA GLU A 125 29.79 16.04 -8.29
C GLU A 125 31.24 16.08 -7.82
N GLU A 126 32.15 15.63 -8.66
CA GLU A 126 33.56 15.96 -8.55
C GLU A 126 33.64 17.48 -8.62
N GLN A 127 33.87 18.09 -7.45
CA GLN A 127 34.39 19.43 -7.36
C GLN A 127 35.68 19.44 -8.17
N ASN A 128 35.60 19.98 -9.39
CA ASN A 128 36.76 20.36 -10.18
C ASN A 128 37.52 21.44 -9.41
N GLY A 129 38.35 21.00 -8.47
CA GLY A 129 39.58 21.68 -8.12
C GLY A 129 40.50 21.56 -9.34
N HIS A 130 40.53 22.62 -10.14
CA HIS A 130 41.71 22.90 -10.96
C HIS A 130 42.21 24.28 -10.56
N GLY A 131 43.31 24.25 -9.81
CA GLY A 131 44.19 25.39 -9.69
C GLY A 131 44.98 25.60 -10.98
N ASP A 132 45.60 26.78 -10.99
CA ASP A 132 46.69 27.28 -11.82
C ASP A 132 46.36 27.78 -13.23
N ALA A 133 46.19 29.11 -13.34
CA ALA A 133 47.25 30.00 -13.82
C ALA A 133 47.04 31.44 -13.33
#